data_AF-A0A1B8ERQ9-F1
#
_entry.id   AF-A0A1B8ERQ9-F1
#
_cell.length_a   1.000
_cell.length_b   1.000
_cell.length_c   1.000
_cell.angle_alpha   90.00
_cell.angle_beta   90.00
_cell.angle_gamma   90.00
#
_symmetry.space_group_name_H-M   'P 1'
#
loop_
_entity.id
_entity.type
_entity.pdbx_description
1 polymer ?
#
loop_
_entity_poly.entity_id
_entity_poly.type
_entity_poly.pdbx_seq_one_letter_code
_entity_poly.pdbx_strand_id
1 'polypeptide(L)'
;MGGQEALQALGGFGEWTWGDDAETTVFAQAFGGGKTSIFRFVVDNTQPESLATRAVNCFHNLGTIDTISRFPDRASMRVEIWSAVASVWAKCCDDATIGDPDVVIDIYEAKPADDDSPQIIWKICHEVDLFNKYVDFLLPQDQLSVKQPMGTVDFKSLIRKNQLGGRGCTTLVHMPSSPQTKFVFKGIDFSPFCLATKAGIFERKSKYSIDQWS
;
A
#
# COMPACT_ATOMS: atom_id res chain seq x y z
N MET A 1 -21.98 -0.24 6.67
CA MET A 1 -21.04 -1.36 6.87
C MET A 1 -19.87 -1.09 5.96
N GLY A 2 -18.70 -0.89 6.56
CA GLY A 2 -17.55 -0.25 5.92
C GLY A 2 -16.66 -1.24 5.16
N GLY A 3 -16.01 -0.79 4.09
CA GLY A 3 -15.11 -1.63 3.27
C GLY A 3 -14.00 -2.33 4.07
N GLN A 4 -13.58 -1.74 5.20
CA GLN A 4 -12.64 -2.37 6.13
C GLN A 4 -13.23 -3.63 6.79
N GLU A 5 -14.52 -3.62 7.17
CA GLU A 5 -15.20 -4.78 7.77
C GLU A 5 -15.31 -5.92 6.76
N ALA A 6 -15.58 -5.60 5.48
CA ALA A 6 -15.62 -6.57 4.40
C ALA A 6 -14.25 -7.23 4.17
N LEU A 7 -13.17 -6.45 4.16
CA LEU A 7 -11.81 -6.97 4.02
C LEU A 7 -11.39 -7.82 5.23
N GLN A 8 -11.76 -7.40 6.45
CA GLN A 8 -11.53 -8.14 7.70
C GLN A 8 -12.24 -9.50 7.72
N ALA A 9 -13.48 -9.57 7.22
CA ALA A 9 -14.22 -10.83 7.11
C ALA A 9 -13.50 -11.86 6.22
N LEU A 10 -12.63 -11.41 5.31
CA LEU A 10 -11.82 -12.24 4.43
C LEU A 10 -10.40 -12.51 4.97
N GLY A 11 -10.14 -12.13 6.24
CA GLY A 11 -8.81 -12.27 6.85
C GLY A 11 -7.77 -11.27 6.33
N GLY A 12 -8.18 -10.26 5.58
CA GLY A 12 -7.36 -9.13 5.17
C GLY A 12 -7.54 -7.92 6.09
N PHE A 13 -6.63 -6.96 6.02
CA PHE A 13 -6.73 -5.70 6.75
C PHE A 13 -6.14 -4.57 5.92
N GLY A 14 -6.94 -3.53 5.66
CA GLY A 14 -6.50 -2.33 4.97
C GLY A 14 -5.65 -1.47 5.90
N GLU A 15 -4.45 -1.10 5.45
CA GLU A 15 -3.42 -0.48 6.28
C GLU A 15 -3.23 1.00 5.93
N TRP A 16 -2.79 1.29 4.69
CA TRP A 16 -2.52 2.66 4.23
C TRP A 16 -3.22 2.97 2.94
N THR A 17 -3.49 4.26 2.76
CA THR A 17 -3.75 4.86 1.46
C THR A 17 -2.83 6.05 1.28
N TRP A 18 -2.13 6.15 0.16
CA TRP A 18 -1.29 7.30 -0.19
C TRP A 18 -1.45 7.63 -1.68
N GLY A 19 -1.07 8.83 -2.09
CA GLY A 19 -1.05 9.23 -3.50
C GLY A 19 0.37 9.41 -4.01
N ASP A 20 0.57 9.49 -5.32
CA ASP A 20 1.83 9.89 -5.94
C ASP A 20 2.01 11.42 -6.01
N ASP A 21 3.24 11.89 -6.23
CA ASP A 21 3.53 13.34 -6.35
C ASP A 21 3.02 13.92 -7.68
N ALA A 22 2.77 13.08 -8.69
CA ALA A 22 2.18 13.52 -9.95
C ALA A 22 0.66 13.71 -9.87
N GLU A 23 0.05 13.39 -8.72
CA GLU A 23 -1.39 13.49 -8.46
C GLU A 23 -2.24 12.66 -9.44
N THR A 24 -1.68 11.56 -9.95
CA THR A 24 -2.32 10.68 -10.94
C THR A 24 -2.76 9.35 -10.38
N THR A 25 -2.25 8.98 -9.21
CA THR A 25 -2.37 7.64 -8.67
C THR A 25 -2.64 7.69 -7.17
N VAL A 26 -3.51 6.79 -6.72
CA VAL A 26 -3.70 6.46 -5.31
C VAL A 26 -3.37 5.00 -5.12
N PHE A 27 -2.60 4.71 -4.08
CA PHE A 27 -2.24 3.38 -3.67
C PHE A 27 -2.95 3.02 -2.36
N ALA A 28 -3.22 1.74 -2.19
CA ALA A 28 -3.73 1.18 -0.95
C ALA A 28 -2.91 -0.07 -0.59
N GLN A 29 -2.44 -0.16 0.65
CA GLN A 29 -1.74 -1.34 1.15
C GLN A 29 -2.66 -2.14 2.06
N ALA A 30 -2.77 -3.44 1.82
CA ALA A 30 -3.45 -4.35 2.73
C ALA A 30 -2.54 -5.53 3.11
N PHE A 31 -2.81 -6.14 4.27
CA PHE A 31 -2.11 -7.34 4.73
C PHE A 31 -3.09 -8.41 5.18
N GLY A 32 -2.68 -9.68 5.07
CA GLY A 32 -3.46 -10.83 5.50
C GLY A 32 -2.90 -12.11 4.87
N GLY A 33 -3.21 -13.27 5.44
CA GLY A 33 -2.71 -14.56 4.94
C GLY A 33 -1.16 -14.66 4.87
N GLY A 34 -0.45 -13.90 5.72
CA GLY A 34 1.03 -13.83 5.70
C GLY A 34 1.63 -12.99 4.57
N LYS A 35 0.80 -12.32 3.76
CA LYS A 35 1.22 -11.46 2.63
C LYS A 35 0.92 -9.99 2.91
N THR A 36 1.61 -9.11 2.18
CA THR A 36 1.31 -7.68 2.11
C THR A 36 1.23 -7.33 0.64
N SER A 37 0.16 -6.66 0.24
CA SER A 37 -0.14 -6.38 -1.16
C SER A 37 -0.43 -4.90 -1.34
N ILE A 38 0.09 -4.34 -2.42
CA ILE A 38 -0.12 -2.96 -2.82
C ILE A 38 -1.13 -2.96 -3.96
N PHE A 39 -2.21 -2.22 -3.78
CA PHE A 39 -3.25 -1.97 -4.77
C PHE A 39 -3.06 -0.56 -5.33
N ARG A 40 -3.27 -0.37 -6.63
CA ARG A 40 -3.07 0.89 -7.32
C ARG A 40 -4.33 1.28 -8.09
N PHE A 41 -4.72 2.53 -7.91
CA PHE A 41 -5.85 3.19 -8.55
C PHE A 41 -5.28 4.34 -9.38
N VAL A 42 -5.28 4.19 -10.70
CA VAL A 42 -4.73 5.20 -11.63
C VAL A 42 -5.88 6.00 -12.22
N VAL A 43 -5.71 7.32 -12.32
CA VAL A 43 -6.69 8.19 -12.96
C VAL A 43 -6.90 7.80 -14.43
N ASP A 44 -8.16 7.67 -14.81
CA ASP A 44 -8.59 7.52 -16.20
C ASP A 44 -9.43 8.74 -16.58
N ASN A 45 -8.82 9.65 -17.35
CA ASN A 45 -9.47 10.87 -17.82
C ASN A 45 -10.60 10.60 -18.83
N THR A 46 -10.67 9.38 -19.39
CA THR A 46 -11.78 8.97 -20.28
C THR A 46 -12.99 8.48 -19.50
N GLN A 47 -12.83 8.16 -18.21
CA GLN A 47 -13.88 7.67 -17.31
C GLN A 47 -13.85 8.43 -15.98
N PRO A 48 -14.33 9.71 -15.96
CA PRO A 48 -14.26 10.56 -14.77
C PRO A 48 -15.09 10.06 -13.59
N GLU A 49 -16.14 9.29 -13.86
CA GLU A 49 -17.02 8.64 -12.89
C GLU A 49 -16.46 7.33 -12.31
N SER A 50 -15.37 6.80 -12.86
CA SER A 50 -14.79 5.54 -12.39
C SER A 50 -14.30 5.65 -10.94
N LEU A 51 -14.37 4.55 -10.19
CA LEU A 51 -13.83 4.50 -8.82
C LEU A 51 -12.40 5.04 -8.72
N ALA A 52 -11.52 4.63 -9.63
CA ALA A 52 -10.11 5.02 -9.60
C ALA A 52 -9.95 6.54 -9.78
N THR A 53 -10.57 7.12 -10.81
CA THR A 53 -10.53 8.56 -11.05
C THR A 53 -11.11 9.35 -9.88
N ARG A 54 -12.25 8.91 -9.35
CA ARG A 54 -12.89 9.55 -8.18
C ARG A 54 -12.01 9.49 -6.94
N ALA A 55 -11.33 8.37 -6.72
CA ALA A 55 -10.42 8.17 -5.60
C ALA A 55 -9.20 9.09 -5.71
N VAL A 56 -8.58 9.17 -6.88
CA VAL A 56 -7.43 10.06 -7.14
C VAL A 56 -7.83 11.52 -6.93
N ASN A 57 -8.94 11.95 -7.54
CA ASN A 57 -9.43 13.33 -7.41
C ASN A 57 -9.74 13.69 -5.94
N CYS A 58 -10.38 12.80 -5.19
CA CYS A 58 -10.68 13.04 -3.78
C CYS A 58 -9.43 13.06 -2.90
N PHE A 59 -8.47 12.16 -3.13
CA PHE A 59 -7.26 12.08 -2.33
C PHE A 59 -6.42 13.35 -2.46
N HIS A 60 -6.18 13.78 -3.70
CA HIS A 60 -5.35 14.94 -4.04
C HIS A 60 -6.09 16.28 -3.97
N ASN A 61 -7.40 16.27 -3.68
CA ASN A 61 -8.27 17.45 -3.69
C ASN A 61 -8.33 18.15 -5.06
N LEU A 62 -8.31 17.37 -6.15
CA LEU A 62 -8.46 17.87 -7.50
C LEU A 62 -9.93 18.24 -7.76
N GLY A 63 -10.14 19.43 -8.34
CA GLY A 63 -11.49 19.91 -8.67
C GLY A 63 -12.06 19.14 -9.87
N THR A 64 -13.20 18.49 -9.71
CA THR A 64 -13.98 17.90 -10.82
C THR A 64 -15.12 18.83 -11.24
N ILE A 65 -15.47 18.91 -12.53
CA ILE A 65 -16.59 19.75 -12.96
C ILE A 65 -17.94 19.14 -12.52
N ASP A 66 -18.00 17.82 -12.43
CA ASP A 66 -19.19 17.08 -12.01
C ASP A 66 -19.18 16.78 -10.50
N THR A 67 -20.25 17.17 -9.82
CA THR A 67 -20.47 16.97 -8.38
C THR A 67 -20.96 15.56 -8.03
N ILE A 68 -21.57 14.85 -8.99
CA ILE A 68 -22.03 13.46 -8.80
C ILE A 68 -20.85 12.50 -8.78
N SER A 69 -19.80 12.83 -9.52
CA SER A 69 -18.52 12.11 -9.57
C SER A 69 -17.58 12.42 -8.39
N ARG A 70 -18.09 12.86 -7.23
CA ARG A 70 -17.27 13.19 -6.06
C ARG A 70 -17.60 12.31 -4.86
N PHE A 71 -16.56 11.96 -4.10
CA PHE A 71 -16.77 11.51 -2.73
C PHE A 71 -17.11 12.70 -1.83
N PRO A 72 -18.05 12.53 -0.88
CA PRO A 72 -18.41 13.60 0.05
C PRO A 72 -17.25 13.96 0.99
N ASP A 73 -16.43 12.98 1.36
CA ASP A 73 -15.23 13.15 2.16
C ASP A 73 -14.21 12.03 1.92
N ARG A 74 -13.01 12.20 2.47
CA ARG A 74 -11.93 11.20 2.39
C ARG A 74 -12.27 9.89 3.12
N ALA A 75 -13.19 9.90 4.10
CA ALA A 75 -13.58 8.70 4.81
C ALA A 75 -14.43 7.80 3.90
N SER A 76 -15.36 8.39 3.15
CA SER A 76 -16.21 7.73 2.17
C SER A 76 -15.39 7.18 1.00
N MET A 77 -14.41 7.95 0.52
CA MET A 77 -13.42 7.45 -0.45
C MET A 77 -12.68 6.21 0.05
N ARG A 78 -12.20 6.22 1.31
CA ARG A 78 -11.51 5.07 1.90
C ARG A 78 -12.43 3.86 2.02
N VAL A 79 -13.71 4.06 2.33
CA VAL A 79 -14.69 2.96 2.36
C VAL A 79 -14.76 2.27 1.00
N GLU A 80 -14.90 3.03 -0.10
CA GLU A 80 -14.95 2.43 -1.44
C GLU A 80 -13.64 1.77 -1.87
N ILE A 81 -12.49 2.37 -1.57
CA ILE A 81 -11.17 1.75 -1.81
C ILE A 81 -11.11 0.37 -1.15
N TRP A 82 -11.47 0.29 0.13
CA TRP A 82 -11.41 -0.99 0.85
C TRP A 82 -12.49 -1.97 0.41
N SER A 83 -13.67 -1.50 0.00
CA SER A 83 -14.68 -2.36 -0.62
C SER A 83 -14.19 -2.98 -1.92
N ALA A 84 -13.52 -2.20 -2.78
CA ALA A 84 -12.93 -2.70 -4.02
C ALA A 84 -11.81 -3.70 -3.75
N VAL A 85 -10.91 -3.40 -2.81
CA VAL A 85 -9.85 -4.34 -2.38
C VAL A 85 -10.46 -5.63 -1.83
N ALA A 86 -11.47 -5.54 -0.96
CA ALA A 86 -12.17 -6.71 -0.43
C ALA A 86 -12.75 -7.59 -1.54
N SER A 87 -13.32 -6.99 -2.59
CA SER A 87 -13.93 -7.73 -3.70
C SER A 87 -12.96 -8.60 -4.50
N VAL A 88 -11.66 -8.23 -4.52
CA VAL A 88 -10.61 -8.96 -5.25
C VAL A 88 -9.68 -9.75 -4.33
N TRP A 89 -9.75 -9.53 -3.01
CA TRP A 89 -8.82 -10.05 -2.02
C TRP A 89 -8.63 -11.56 -2.08
N ALA A 90 -9.72 -12.33 -2.09
CA ALA A 90 -9.63 -13.79 -2.11
C ALA A 90 -8.90 -14.31 -3.36
N LYS A 91 -9.23 -13.76 -4.53
CA LYS A 91 -8.57 -14.12 -5.80
C LYS A 91 -7.10 -13.72 -5.80
N CYS A 92 -6.77 -12.60 -5.16
CA CYS A 92 -5.39 -12.17 -4.99
C CYS A 92 -4.60 -13.11 -4.06
N CYS A 93 -5.20 -13.56 -2.96
CA CYS A 93 -4.53 -14.48 -2.03
C CYS A 93 -4.16 -15.82 -2.68
N ASP A 94 -5.03 -16.31 -3.57
CA ASP A 94 -4.85 -17.57 -4.30
C ASP A 94 -3.77 -17.51 -5.39
N ASP A 95 -3.43 -16.31 -5.88
CA ASP A 95 -2.36 -16.13 -6.86
C ASP A 95 -0.97 -16.16 -6.17
N ALA A 96 -0.09 -17.00 -6.70
CA ALA A 96 1.26 -17.17 -6.18
C ALA A 96 2.16 -15.96 -6.49
N THR A 97 1.95 -15.30 -7.63
CA THR A 97 2.79 -14.20 -8.13
C THR A 97 2.62 -12.93 -7.30
N ILE A 98 1.52 -12.77 -6.57
CA ILE A 98 1.31 -11.63 -5.64
C ILE A 98 2.31 -11.62 -4.47
N GLY A 99 3.00 -12.73 -4.22
CA GLY A 99 4.10 -12.77 -3.26
C GLY A 99 5.40 -12.14 -3.76
N ASP A 100 5.50 -11.81 -5.06
CA ASP A 100 6.72 -11.25 -5.64
C ASP A 100 6.91 -9.79 -5.18
N PRO A 101 8.16 -9.37 -4.91
CA PRO A 101 8.44 -8.11 -4.23
C PRO A 101 8.24 -6.86 -5.10
N ASP A 102 8.09 -7.04 -6.41
CA ASP A 102 7.87 -6.00 -7.40
C ASP A 102 6.40 -5.90 -7.85
N VAL A 103 5.50 -6.68 -7.25
CA VAL A 103 4.11 -6.74 -7.67
C VAL A 103 3.26 -5.62 -7.07
N VAL A 104 2.52 -4.97 -7.96
CA VAL A 104 1.43 -4.04 -7.66
C VAL A 104 0.17 -4.54 -8.36
N ILE A 105 -0.98 -4.42 -7.68
CA ILE A 105 -2.28 -4.86 -8.20
C ILE A 105 -3.06 -3.64 -8.68
N ASP A 106 -3.25 -3.51 -9.99
CA ASP A 106 -4.08 -2.45 -10.53
C ASP A 106 -5.55 -2.78 -10.35
N ILE A 107 -6.33 -1.80 -9.87
CA ILE A 107 -7.78 -1.88 -9.70
C ILE A 107 -8.46 -0.97 -10.72
N TYR A 108 -9.40 -1.55 -11.46
CA TYR A 108 -10.20 -0.89 -12.49
C TYR A 108 -11.69 -1.11 -12.23
N GLU A 109 -12.50 -0.23 -12.80
CA GLU A 109 -13.95 -0.41 -12.88
C GLU A 109 -14.32 -0.64 -14.34
N ALA A 110 -14.90 -1.79 -14.64
CA ALA A 110 -15.48 -2.04 -15.95
C ALA A 110 -16.95 -1.63 -15.94
N LYS A 111 -17.30 -0.81 -16.92
CA LYS A 111 -18.69 -0.55 -17.27
C LYS A 111 -19.21 -1.69 -18.15
N PRO A 112 -20.15 -2.52 -17.66
CA PRO A 112 -20.83 -3.47 -18.53
C PRO A 112 -21.61 -2.73 -19.62
N ALA A 113 -21.86 -3.41 -20.74
CA ALA A 113 -22.61 -2.84 -21.87
C ALA A 113 -24.12 -2.70 -21.60
N ASP A 114 -24.63 -3.39 -20.58
CA ASP A 114 -26.01 -3.38 -20.13
C ASP A 114 -26.15 -2.66 -18.76
N ASP A 115 -27.39 -2.46 -18.29
CA ASP A 115 -27.81 -1.76 -17.06
C ASP A 115 -27.30 -2.41 -15.73
N ASP A 116 -26.27 -3.24 -15.81
CA ASP A 116 -25.63 -3.92 -14.69
C ASP A 116 -24.75 -2.96 -13.87
N SER A 117 -24.63 -3.27 -12.58
CA SER A 117 -23.75 -2.53 -11.68
C SER A 117 -22.28 -2.62 -12.15
N PRO A 118 -21.48 -1.55 -12.04
CA PRO A 118 -20.07 -1.55 -12.39
C PRO A 118 -19.32 -2.68 -11.67
N GLN A 119 -18.45 -3.38 -12.40
CA GLN A 119 -17.69 -4.51 -11.84
C GLN A 119 -16.24 -4.10 -11.62
N ILE A 120 -15.70 -4.41 -10.43
CA ILE A 120 -14.28 -4.24 -10.15
C ILE A 120 -13.47 -5.33 -10.86
N ILE A 121 -12.53 -4.91 -11.70
CA ILE A 121 -11.54 -5.75 -12.37
C ILE A 121 -10.17 -5.44 -11.78
N TRP A 122 -9.28 -6.44 -11.78
CA TRP A 122 -7.91 -6.29 -11.30
C TRP A 122 -6.90 -6.92 -12.24
N LYS A 123 -5.66 -6.44 -12.17
CA LYS A 123 -4.54 -6.97 -12.93
C LYS A 123 -3.25 -6.90 -12.10
N ILE A 124 -2.42 -7.94 -12.22
CA ILE A 124 -1.06 -7.95 -11.67
C ILE A 124 -0.13 -7.18 -12.59
N CYS A 125 0.62 -6.25 -12.00
CA CYS A 125 1.62 -5.43 -12.67
C CYS A 125 2.96 -5.58 -11.95
N HIS A 126 3.99 -5.92 -12.71
CA HIS A 126 5.36 -6.06 -12.23
C HIS A 126 6.13 -4.76 -12.45
N GLU A 127 6.54 -4.10 -11.37
CA GLU A 127 7.29 -2.85 -11.38
C GLU A 127 8.81 -3.12 -11.28
N VAL A 128 9.33 -4.08 -12.06
CA VAL A 128 10.72 -4.58 -12.02
C VAL A 128 11.76 -3.45 -12.04
N ASP A 129 11.56 -2.44 -12.89
CA ASP A 129 12.53 -1.35 -13.04
C ASP A 129 12.56 -0.42 -11.82
N LEU A 130 11.39 -0.11 -11.25
CA LEU A 130 11.30 0.63 -9.99
C LEU A 130 11.88 -0.22 -8.86
N PHE A 131 11.60 -1.53 -8.89
CA PHE A 131 12.11 -2.47 -7.92
C PHE A 131 13.63 -2.52 -7.86
N ASN A 132 14.26 -2.68 -9.02
CA ASN A 132 15.71 -2.71 -9.12
C ASN A 132 16.33 -1.37 -8.74
N LYS A 133 15.76 -0.23 -9.17
CA LYS A 133 16.24 1.09 -8.76
C LYS A 133 16.20 1.27 -7.25
N TYR A 134 15.11 0.85 -6.61
CA TYR A 134 14.98 0.86 -5.16
C TYR A 134 16.08 0.03 -4.49
N VAL A 135 16.29 -1.20 -4.95
CA VAL A 135 17.36 -2.06 -4.42
C VAL A 135 18.72 -1.40 -4.59
N ASP A 136 19.00 -0.79 -5.74
CA ASP A 136 20.23 -0.05 -5.98
C ASP A 136 20.43 1.11 -4.98
N PHE A 137 19.36 1.82 -4.59
CA PHE A 137 19.41 2.88 -3.57
C PHE A 137 19.64 2.38 -2.13
N LEU A 138 19.45 1.09 -1.89
CA LEU A 138 19.75 0.45 -0.62
C LEU A 138 21.19 -0.10 -0.57
N LEU A 139 21.85 -0.15 -1.72
CA LEU A 139 23.20 -0.66 -1.85
C LEU A 139 24.26 0.46 -1.87
N PRO A 140 25.46 0.20 -1.35
CA PRO A 140 25.83 -1.02 -0.62
C PRO A 140 25.39 -0.95 0.86
N GLN A 141 25.03 -2.12 1.41
CA GLN A 141 24.42 -2.24 2.75
C GLN A 141 25.32 -1.71 3.88
N ASP A 142 26.63 -1.75 3.68
CA ASP A 142 27.65 -1.25 4.62
C ASP A 142 27.65 0.29 4.75
N GLN A 143 27.04 1.00 3.81
CA GLN A 143 26.82 2.45 3.89
C GLN A 143 25.54 2.82 4.65
N LEU A 144 24.70 1.85 5.02
CA LEU A 144 23.54 2.09 5.87
C LEU A 144 24.01 2.26 7.32
N SER A 145 24.00 3.51 7.80
CA SER A 145 24.33 3.82 9.20
C SER A 145 23.20 3.43 10.13
N VAL A 146 23.19 2.16 10.56
CA VAL A 146 22.30 1.62 11.58
C VAL A 146 23.11 1.38 12.86
N LYS A 147 22.59 1.74 14.03
CA LYS A 147 23.26 1.46 15.31
C LYS A 147 23.46 -0.06 15.44
N GLN A 148 24.71 -0.49 15.52
CA GLN A 148 25.13 -1.86 15.82
C GLN A 148 24.70 -2.26 17.25
N PRO A 149 24.46 -3.55 17.53
CA PRO A 149 24.65 -4.71 16.65
C PRO A 149 23.45 -4.99 15.73
N MET A 150 23.73 -5.44 14.49
CA MET A 150 22.70 -5.90 13.56
C MET A 150 22.51 -7.42 13.69
N GLY A 151 21.31 -7.84 14.10
CA GLY A 151 20.84 -9.21 13.91
C GLY A 151 19.88 -9.27 12.73
N THR A 152 20.00 -10.30 11.89
CA THR A 152 19.00 -10.57 10.83
C THR A 152 17.93 -11.51 11.38
N VAL A 153 16.67 -11.20 11.11
CA VAL A 153 15.51 -12.06 11.41
C VAL A 153 14.77 -12.33 10.11
N ASP A 154 14.31 -13.57 9.92
CA ASP A 154 13.44 -13.89 8.79
C ASP A 154 12.14 -13.10 8.93
N PHE A 155 11.79 -12.32 7.92
CA PHE A 155 10.56 -11.53 7.90
C PHE A 155 9.32 -12.40 8.08
N LYS A 156 9.31 -13.62 7.51
CA LYS A 156 8.20 -14.57 7.64
C LYS A 156 7.99 -15.05 9.07
N SER A 157 9.05 -15.00 9.88
CA SER A 157 8.98 -15.36 11.29
C SER A 157 8.38 -14.25 12.15
N LEU A 158 8.21 -13.02 11.65
CA LEU A 158 7.70 -11.91 12.44
C LEU A 158 6.17 -11.95 12.53
N ILE A 159 5.65 -12.01 13.76
CA ILE A 159 4.22 -11.85 14.02
C ILE A 159 3.93 -10.36 14.25
N ARG A 160 3.20 -9.76 13.32
CA ARG A 160 2.76 -8.37 13.39
C ARG A 160 1.65 -8.22 14.44
N LYS A 161 1.80 -7.26 15.35
CA LYS A 161 0.77 -6.88 16.33
C LYS A 161 -0.05 -5.72 15.80
N ASN A 162 0.49 -4.52 15.94
CA ASN A 162 -0.21 -3.27 15.62
C ASN A 162 0.74 -2.37 14.87
N GLN A 163 0.20 -1.51 14.01
CA GLN A 163 1.02 -0.50 13.38
C GLN A 163 1.28 0.67 14.32
N LEU A 164 2.52 1.14 14.31
CA LEU A 164 2.94 2.36 15.00
C LEU A 164 2.93 3.46 13.95
N GLY A 165 2.02 4.44 14.06
CA GLY A 165 1.88 5.51 13.08
C GLY A 165 3.19 6.29 12.82
N GLY A 166 3.23 7.11 11.76
CA GLY A 166 4.40 7.90 11.36
C GLY A 166 4.63 7.88 9.85
N ARG A 167 5.72 8.51 9.36
CA ARG A 167 6.14 8.39 7.95
C ARG A 167 6.85 7.04 7.72
N GLY A 168 6.20 6.16 6.96
CA GLY A 168 6.65 4.81 6.59
C GLY A 168 5.92 3.68 7.34
N CYS A 169 5.95 2.47 6.78
CA CYS A 169 5.23 1.29 7.28
C CYS A 169 5.92 0.66 8.50
N THR A 170 5.75 1.33 9.65
CA THR A 170 6.37 0.96 10.91
C THR A 170 5.41 0.09 11.73
N THR A 171 5.66 -1.20 11.80
CA THR A 171 4.81 -2.17 12.47
C THR A 171 5.47 -2.68 13.75
N LEU A 172 4.70 -2.73 14.84
CA LEU A 172 5.09 -3.45 16.04
C LEU A 172 4.98 -4.95 15.76
N VAL A 173 6.07 -5.69 15.95
CA VAL A 173 6.14 -7.13 15.69
C VAL A 173 6.69 -7.86 16.90
N HIS A 174 6.57 -9.18 16.92
CA HIS A 174 7.25 -10.05 17.88
C HIS A 174 7.68 -11.35 17.20
N MET A 175 8.65 -12.03 17.79
CA MET A 175 9.03 -13.38 17.38
C MET A 175 8.07 -14.40 18.03
N PRO A 176 7.70 -15.49 17.34
CA PRO A 176 6.91 -16.58 17.90
C PRO A 176 7.55 -17.17 19.15
N SER A 177 8.88 -17.26 19.17
CA SER A 177 9.66 -17.74 20.31
C SER A 177 9.65 -16.81 21.52
N SER A 178 9.35 -15.52 21.31
CA SER A 178 9.42 -14.49 22.36
C SER A 178 8.27 -13.48 22.26
N PRO A 179 7.01 -13.88 22.53
CA PRO A 179 5.84 -13.01 22.31
C PRO A 179 5.76 -11.77 23.21
N GLN A 180 6.50 -11.79 24.31
CA GLN A 180 6.61 -10.68 25.26
C GLN A 180 7.60 -9.61 24.79
N THR A 181 8.61 -10.00 24.00
CA THR A 181 9.58 -9.07 23.43
C THR A 181 9.00 -8.47 22.16
N LYS A 182 8.72 -7.17 22.23
CA LYS A 182 8.21 -6.42 21.09
C LYS A 182 9.38 -5.79 20.34
N PHE A 183 9.34 -5.90 19.02
CA PHE A 183 10.25 -5.24 18.11
C PHE A 183 9.48 -4.24 17.24
N VAL A 184 10.21 -3.27 16.69
CA VAL A 184 9.67 -2.38 15.67
C VAL A 184 10.24 -2.81 14.33
N PHE A 185 9.38 -3.36 13.48
CA PHE A 185 9.71 -3.57 12.09
C PHE A 185 9.39 -2.28 11.33
N LYS A 186 10.38 -1.69 10.69
CA LYS A 186 10.14 -0.64 9.70
C LYS A 186 10.46 -1.20 8.34
N GLY A 187 9.41 -1.61 7.61
CA GLY A 187 9.54 -1.88 6.20
C GLY A 187 9.81 -0.56 5.50
N ILE A 188 10.89 -0.48 4.73
CA ILE A 188 10.99 0.57 3.73
C ILE A 188 10.07 0.08 2.60
N ASP A 189 8.83 0.53 2.65
CA ASP A 189 7.83 0.29 1.62
C ASP A 189 8.32 0.88 0.27
N PHE A 190 7.82 0.35 -0.84
CA PHE A 190 8.03 0.89 -2.19
C PHE A 190 7.37 2.27 -2.37
N SER A 191 6.38 2.58 -1.53
CA SER A 191 5.63 3.84 -1.54
C SER A 191 6.48 5.12 -1.64
N PRO A 192 7.56 5.33 -0.85
CA PRO A 192 8.46 6.47 -1.01
C PRO A 192 9.14 6.60 -2.39
N PHE A 193 9.26 5.52 -3.16
CA PHE A 193 9.88 5.55 -4.49
C PHE A 193 8.86 5.77 -5.60
N CYS A 194 7.60 5.34 -5.39
CA CYS A 194 6.48 5.73 -6.25
C CYS A 194 6.15 7.23 -6.15
N LEU A 195 6.48 7.87 -5.02
CA LEU A 195 6.35 9.32 -4.85
C LEU A 195 7.39 10.10 -5.69
N ALA A 196 8.62 9.61 -5.82
CA ALA A 196 9.77 10.45 -6.13
C ALA A 196 10.16 10.63 -7.62
N THR A 197 9.25 10.45 -8.57
CA THR A 197 9.58 10.60 -10.00
C THR A 197 9.53 12.05 -10.50
N LYS A 198 10.12 13.02 -9.77
CA LYS A 198 10.51 14.33 -10.35
C LYS A 198 11.39 15.26 -9.49
N ALA A 199 12.28 14.75 -8.64
CA ALA A 199 13.37 15.61 -8.13
C ALA A 199 14.53 14.75 -7.66
N GLY A 200 15.54 14.60 -8.52
CA GLY A 200 16.85 14.18 -8.05
C GLY A 200 17.38 15.24 -7.08
N ILE A 201 17.23 14.99 -5.78
CA ILE A 201 18.09 15.34 -4.64
C ILE A 201 17.31 14.89 -3.39
N PHE A 202 17.73 13.78 -2.78
CA PHE A 202 17.33 13.45 -1.41
C PHE A 202 18.51 13.74 -0.48
N GLU A 203 18.46 14.83 0.28
CA GLU A 203 19.22 14.90 1.52
C GLU A 203 18.55 13.98 2.56
N ARG A 204 19.03 12.73 2.65
CA ARG A 204 18.70 11.82 3.75
C ARG A 204 19.26 12.39 5.06
N LYS A 205 18.39 12.89 5.93
CA LYS A 205 18.61 12.82 7.38
C LYS A 205 17.51 11.97 8.00
N SER A 206 17.73 10.67 8.09
CA SER A 206 16.93 9.77 8.92
C SER A 206 17.90 8.89 9.70
N LYS A 207 18.18 9.31 10.94
CA LYS A 207 18.91 8.54 11.95
C LYS A 207 17.97 7.49 12.53
N TYR A 208 18.46 6.28 12.77
CA TYR A 208 17.73 5.25 13.51
C TYR A 208 18.40 4.98 14.87
N SER A 209 17.55 4.81 15.89
CA SER A 209 17.90 4.28 17.21
C SER A 209 17.06 3.01 17.40
N ILE A 210 17.68 1.91 17.76
CA ILE A 210 16.99 0.76 18.34
C ILE A 210 17.02 1.01 19.84
N ASP A 211 15.91 1.48 20.41
CA ASP A 211 15.75 1.55 21.85
C ASP A 211 14.82 0.42 22.29
N GLN A 212 15.32 -0.43 23.19
CA GLN A 212 14.50 -1.37 23.93
C GLN A 212 13.52 -0.56 24.77
N TRP A 213 12.22 -0.74 24.54
CA TRP A 213 11.20 -0.26 25.46
C TRP A 213 11.07 -1.28 26.60
N SER A 214 11.71 -0.97 27.72
CA SER A 214 11.43 -1.57 29.03
C SER A 214 10.12 -1.03 29.62
#